data_AF-A0A960SN43-F1
#
_entry.id   AF-A0A960SN43-F1
#
_cell.length_a   1.000
_cell.length_b   1.000
_cell.length_c   1.000
_cell.angle_alpha   90.00
_cell.angle_beta   90.00
_cell.angle_gamma   90.00
#
_symmetry.space_group_name_H-M   'P 1'
#
loop_
_entity.id
_entity.type
_entity.pdbx_description
1 polymer ?
#
loop_
_entity_poly.entity_id
_entity_poly.type
_entity_poly.pdbx_seq_one_letter_code
_entity_poly.pdbx_strand_id
1 'polypeptide(L)'
;MIAVLRILFGAGLGGVLFLALRESNQNIAGDVTPGFYLAVGLILALANAIVWASWIGERIAGPLDSMYVGKGTPASPHLGLRLAQKAAARGHRRLAVFLAFIEGVRHPDFSGPFIVGMRNARPGGWLEKVFAREVYRFDGVDNCVRAYTILKQRGIKPPPHRNKEISGVLLSLEHQGKPPAAALPVPKAPEVELQRNPRIRLYTRKEPEDASGEPEPPKEG
;
A
#
# COMPACT_ATOMS: atom_id res chain seq x y z
N MET A 1 30.26 8.49 -7.59
CA MET A 1 31.05 9.06 -6.47
C MET A 1 30.88 8.26 -5.18
N ILE A 2 29.66 8.07 -4.65
CA ILE A 2 29.42 7.35 -3.37
C ILE A 2 29.92 5.89 -3.38
N ALA A 3 29.79 5.17 -4.50
CA ALA A 3 30.27 3.79 -4.61
C ALA A 3 31.79 3.64 -4.50
N VAL A 4 32.55 4.60 -5.05
CA VAL A 4 34.02 4.62 -4.95
C VAL A 4 34.45 4.89 -3.52
N LEU A 5 33.76 5.81 -2.83
CA LEU A 5 33.99 6.11 -1.42
C LEU A 5 33.79 4.87 -0.53
N ARG A 6 32.73 4.07 -0.79
CA ARG A 6 32.45 2.80 -0.08
C ARG A 6 33.56 1.76 -0.24
N ILE A 7 34.11 1.66 -1.45
CA ILE A 7 35.20 0.73 -1.74
C ILE A 7 36.48 1.20 -1.04
N LEU A 8 36.78 2.50 -1.06
CA LEU A 8 37.96 3.07 -0.40
C LEU A 8 37.89 2.93 1.13
N PHE A 9 36.77 3.25 1.76
CA PHE A 9 36.60 3.09 3.21
C PHE A 9 36.57 1.62 3.64
N GLY A 10 35.95 0.74 2.85
CA GLY A 10 35.97 -0.70 3.12
C GLY A 10 37.37 -1.31 3.01
N ALA A 11 38.13 -0.95 1.97
CA ALA A 11 39.50 -1.41 1.78
C ALA A 11 40.45 -0.84 2.84
N GLY A 12 40.31 0.44 3.19
CA GLY A 12 41.10 1.09 4.24
C GLY A 12 40.87 0.47 5.62
N LEU A 13 39.60 0.20 5.98
CA LEU A 13 39.26 -0.48 7.23
C LEU A 13 39.81 -1.91 7.27
N GLY A 14 39.68 -2.66 6.19
CA GLY A 14 40.25 -4.01 6.08
C GLY A 14 41.77 -4.01 6.22
N GLY A 15 42.45 -3.04 5.62
CA GLY A 15 43.90 -2.87 5.73
C GLY A 15 44.36 -2.57 7.16
N VAL A 16 43.69 -1.64 7.85
CA VAL A 16 44.02 -1.28 9.25
C VAL A 16 43.75 -2.45 10.20
N LEU A 17 42.64 -3.18 10.00
CA LEU A 17 42.33 -4.36 10.82
C LEU A 17 43.37 -5.48 10.60
N PHE A 18 43.80 -5.69 9.35
CA PHE A 18 44.80 -6.69 9.01
C PHE A 18 46.17 -6.36 9.61
N LEU A 19 46.58 -5.09 9.58
CA LEU A 19 47.80 -4.62 10.24
C LEU A 19 47.71 -4.79 11.75
N ALA A 20 46.60 -4.37 12.36
CA ALA A 20 46.36 -4.53 13.80
C ALA A 20 46.43 -6.00 14.26
N LEU A 21 45.85 -6.93 13.48
CA LEU A 21 45.90 -8.38 13.76
C LEU A 21 47.30 -8.97 13.60
N ARG A 22 48.07 -8.48 12.61
CA ARG A 22 49.44 -8.94 12.38
C ARG A 22 50.36 -8.49 13.52
N GLU A 23 50.15 -7.28 14.02
CA GLU A 23 50.97 -6.65 15.06
C GLU A 23 50.59 -7.13 16.46
N SER A 24 49.31 -7.43 16.71
CA SER A 24 48.84 -8.05 17.96
C SER A 24 49.42 -9.44 18.19
N ASN A 25 49.75 -10.17 17.11
CA ASN A 25 50.39 -11.48 17.20
C ASN A 25 51.91 -11.40 17.48
N GLN A 26 52.53 -10.22 17.35
CA GLN A 26 53.98 -10.06 17.47
C GLN A 26 54.42 -9.30 18.74
N ASN A 27 53.58 -8.45 19.31
CA ASN A 27 53.95 -7.58 20.43
C ASN A 27 53.17 -7.90 21.72
N ILE A 28 53.82 -8.64 22.63
CA ILE A 28 53.36 -8.84 24.03
C ILE A 28 54.04 -7.82 24.99
N ALA A 29 55.08 -7.11 24.54
CA ALA A 29 55.87 -6.21 25.37
C ALA A 29 55.43 -4.74 25.25
N GLY A 30 54.47 -4.32 26.07
CA GLY A 30 54.30 -2.93 26.58
C GLY A 30 54.15 -1.77 25.58
N ASP A 31 54.05 -2.02 24.28
CA ASP A 31 54.03 -0.97 23.27
C ASP A 31 52.62 -0.37 23.09
N VAL A 32 52.54 0.95 22.88
CA VAL A 32 51.28 1.73 22.76
C VAL A 32 50.71 1.72 21.34
N THR A 33 51.49 1.27 20.37
CA THR A 33 51.16 1.16 18.95
C THR A 33 49.85 0.38 18.66
N PRO A 34 49.52 -0.73 19.36
CA PRO A 34 48.24 -1.43 19.19
C PRO A 34 47.02 -0.56 19.53
N GLY A 35 47.13 0.31 20.54
CA GLY A 35 46.06 1.22 20.95
C GLY A 35 45.75 2.28 19.88
N PHE A 36 46.77 2.77 19.19
CA PHE A 36 46.62 3.70 18.07
C PHE A 36 45.85 3.08 16.90
N TYR A 37 46.21 1.86 16.48
CA TYR A 37 45.50 1.17 15.40
C TYR A 37 44.04 0.85 15.74
N LEU A 38 43.76 0.50 17.01
CA LEU A 38 42.38 0.31 17.47
C LEU A 38 41.56 1.60 17.39
N ALA A 39 42.13 2.73 17.83
CA ALA A 39 41.45 4.03 17.76
C ALA A 39 41.16 4.44 16.30
N VAL A 40 42.14 4.29 15.40
CA VAL A 40 41.97 4.56 13.96
C VAL A 40 40.96 3.60 13.33
N GLY A 41 41.00 2.31 13.69
CA GLY A 41 40.04 1.31 13.25
C GLY A 41 38.61 1.65 13.66
N LEU A 42 38.40 2.11 14.90
CA LEU A 42 37.09 2.53 15.40
C LEU A 42 36.53 3.72 14.61
N ILE A 43 37.35 4.74 14.35
CA ILE A 43 36.93 5.92 13.57
C ILE A 43 36.57 5.51 12.14
N LEU A 44 37.38 4.66 11.50
CA LEU A 44 37.08 4.13 10.17
C LEU A 44 35.81 3.27 10.17
N ALA A 45 35.56 2.49 11.23
CA ALA A 45 34.36 1.67 11.36
C ALA A 45 33.11 2.54 11.46
N LEU A 46 33.17 3.61 12.25
CA LEU A 46 32.08 4.56 12.39
C LEU A 46 31.80 5.29 11.07
N ALA A 47 32.86 5.78 10.39
CA ALA A 47 32.73 6.44 9.09
C ALA A 47 32.15 5.48 8.03
N ASN A 48 32.62 4.22 8.00
CA ASN A 48 32.09 3.21 7.10
C ASN A 48 30.62 2.90 7.43
N ALA A 49 30.25 2.77 8.70
CA ALA A 49 28.87 2.56 9.12
C ALA A 49 27.95 3.69 8.63
N ILE A 50 28.36 4.96 8.74
CA ILE A 50 27.58 6.11 8.25
C ILE A 50 27.38 6.05 6.72
N VAL A 51 28.44 5.73 5.97
CA VAL A 51 28.39 5.64 4.51
C VAL A 51 27.49 4.49 4.04
N TRP A 52 27.46 3.39 4.79
CA TRP A 52 26.59 2.23 4.52
C TRP A 52 25.17 2.39 5.09
N ALA A 53 24.97 3.24 6.11
CA ALA A 53 23.67 3.42 6.77
C ALA A 53 22.58 3.87 5.81
N SER A 54 22.88 4.76 4.86
CA SER A 54 21.92 5.17 3.83
C SER A 54 21.45 4.00 2.96
N TRP A 55 22.37 3.12 2.55
CA TRP A 55 22.06 1.99 1.68
C TRP A 55 21.37 0.84 2.42
N ILE A 56 21.82 0.55 3.64
CA ILE A 56 21.18 -0.43 4.53
C ILE A 56 19.79 0.07 4.93
N GLY A 57 19.68 1.37 5.25
CA GLY A 57 18.42 2.05 5.52
C GLY A 57 17.42 1.91 4.38
N GLU A 58 17.81 2.19 3.14
CA GLU A 58 16.94 1.96 1.97
C GLU A 58 16.50 0.49 1.81
N ARG A 59 17.39 -0.47 2.11
CA ARG A 59 17.07 -1.90 2.02
C ARG A 59 16.14 -2.40 3.13
N ILE A 60 16.22 -1.82 4.32
CA ILE A 60 15.38 -2.18 5.48
C ILE A 60 14.06 -1.40 5.47
N ALA A 61 14.10 -0.15 5.03
CA ALA A 61 12.91 0.70 4.87
C ALA A 61 12.01 0.20 3.73
N GLY A 62 12.56 -0.32 2.63
CA GLY A 62 11.74 -0.83 1.52
C GLY A 62 10.66 -1.85 1.92
N PRO A 63 10.99 -2.89 2.72
CA PRO A 63 10.01 -3.81 3.30
C PRO A 63 9.03 -3.15 4.27
N LEU A 64 9.50 -2.25 5.13
CA LEU A 64 8.69 -1.60 6.17
C LEU A 64 7.72 -0.56 5.59
N ASP A 65 8.17 0.25 4.64
CA ASP A 65 7.33 1.20 3.89
C ASP A 65 6.28 0.46 3.06
N SER A 66 6.57 -0.76 2.58
CA SER A 66 5.55 -1.59 1.90
C SER A 66 4.47 -2.13 2.83
N MET A 67 4.74 -2.20 4.15
CA MET A 67 3.74 -2.58 5.15
C MET A 67 2.91 -1.38 5.65
N TYR A 68 3.49 -0.18 5.74
CA TYR A 68 2.83 1.00 6.30
C TYR A 68 2.24 1.96 5.27
N VAL A 69 2.79 2.01 4.05
CA VAL A 69 2.28 2.85 2.96
C VAL A 69 1.60 1.92 1.96
N GLY A 70 0.26 1.92 1.97
CA GLY A 70 -0.63 1.13 1.10
C GLY A 70 -0.52 1.39 -0.42
N LYS A 71 0.68 1.69 -0.93
CA LYS A 71 0.97 1.91 -2.36
C LYS A 71 2.14 1.07 -2.88
N GLY A 72 2.96 0.47 -2.01
CA GLY A 72 4.06 -0.40 -2.40
C GLY A 72 3.60 -1.84 -2.51
N THR A 73 3.59 -2.41 -3.71
CA THR A 73 3.47 -3.87 -3.87
C THR A 73 4.61 -4.51 -3.07
N PRO A 74 4.35 -5.47 -2.16
CA PRO A 74 5.40 -6.04 -1.32
C PRO A 74 6.56 -6.56 -2.19
N ALA A 75 7.78 -6.43 -1.68
CA ALA A 75 8.98 -6.94 -2.35
C ALA A 75 8.80 -8.45 -2.58
N SER A 76 8.46 -8.82 -3.81
CA SER A 76 8.11 -10.18 -4.14
C SER A 76 9.34 -11.09 -4.06
N PRO A 77 9.19 -12.32 -3.52
CA PRO A 77 10.26 -13.31 -3.55
C PRO A 77 10.59 -13.76 -4.98
N HIS A 78 9.68 -13.53 -5.94
CA HIS A 78 9.83 -14.00 -7.31
C HIS A 78 10.63 -13.02 -8.17
N LEU A 79 11.72 -13.53 -8.75
CA LEU A 79 12.62 -12.76 -9.59
C LEU A 79 11.90 -12.21 -10.84
N GLY A 80 10.94 -12.96 -11.39
CA GLY A 80 10.13 -12.53 -12.54
C GLY A 80 9.32 -11.27 -12.26
N LEU A 81 8.64 -11.22 -11.12
CA LEU A 81 7.89 -10.01 -10.72
C LEU A 81 8.82 -8.82 -10.45
N ARG A 82 9.99 -9.05 -9.81
CA ARG A 82 10.99 -8.00 -9.60
C ARG A 82 11.50 -7.42 -10.92
N LEU A 83 11.73 -8.26 -11.92
CA LEU A 83 12.11 -7.81 -13.26
C LEU A 83 10.97 -7.04 -13.94
N ALA A 84 9.72 -7.49 -13.82
CA ALA A 84 8.56 -6.79 -14.36
C ALA A 84 8.38 -5.40 -13.73
N GLN A 85 8.52 -5.29 -12.41
CA GLN A 85 8.48 -4.02 -11.67
C GLN A 85 9.64 -3.11 -12.08
N LYS A 86 10.85 -3.65 -12.21
CA LYS A 86 12.03 -2.89 -12.67
C LYS A 86 11.87 -2.38 -14.10
N ALA A 87 11.29 -3.19 -14.99
CA ALA A 87 10.97 -2.79 -16.35
C ALA A 87 9.89 -1.69 -16.38
N ALA A 88 8.87 -1.80 -15.52
CA ALA A 88 7.85 -0.76 -15.36
C ALA A 88 8.44 0.56 -14.85
N ALA A 89 9.32 0.50 -13.84
CA ALA A 89 10.00 1.67 -13.28
C ALA A 89 10.91 2.38 -14.31
N ARG A 90 11.47 1.62 -15.26
CA ARG A 90 12.27 2.17 -16.38
C ARG A 90 11.43 2.67 -17.56
N GLY A 91 10.10 2.57 -17.48
CA GLY A 91 9.19 3.00 -18.56
C GLY A 91 9.01 1.98 -19.70
N HIS A 92 9.61 0.80 -19.61
CA HIS A 92 9.45 -0.27 -20.62
C HIS A 92 8.13 -1.04 -20.43
N ARG A 93 7.01 -0.37 -20.69
CA ARG A 93 5.65 -0.89 -20.42
C ARG A 93 5.38 -2.25 -21.09
N ARG A 94 5.76 -2.43 -22.35
CA ARG A 94 5.54 -3.70 -23.09
C ARG A 94 6.26 -4.87 -22.43
N LEU A 95 7.49 -4.65 -22.00
CA LEU A 95 8.32 -5.66 -21.35
C LEU A 95 7.78 -5.99 -19.95
N ALA A 96 7.36 -4.96 -19.20
CA ALA A 96 6.69 -5.15 -17.91
C ALA A 96 5.42 -6.00 -18.04
N VAL A 97 4.58 -5.71 -19.03
CA VAL A 97 3.35 -6.46 -19.31
C VAL A 97 3.65 -7.91 -19.71
N PHE A 98 4.64 -8.12 -20.58
CA PHE A 98 5.03 -9.46 -21.01
C PHE A 98 5.55 -10.33 -19.85
N LEU A 99 6.45 -9.77 -19.03
CA LEU A 99 6.97 -10.47 -17.86
C LEU A 99 5.87 -10.72 -16.82
N ALA A 100 5.00 -9.74 -16.58
CA ALA A 100 3.85 -9.89 -15.70
C ALA A 100 2.89 -10.99 -16.19
N PHE A 101 2.69 -11.11 -17.51
CA PHE A 101 1.88 -12.17 -18.09
C PHE A 101 2.50 -13.56 -17.88
N ILE A 102 3.79 -13.73 -18.20
CA ILE A 102 4.49 -15.00 -17.99
C ILE A 102 4.44 -15.42 -16.52
N GLU A 103 4.71 -14.47 -15.62
CA GLU A 103 4.72 -14.73 -14.19
C GLU A 103 3.31 -15.07 -13.67
N GLY A 104 2.28 -14.38 -14.16
CA GLY A 104 0.88 -14.67 -13.82
C GLY A 104 0.42 -16.05 -14.30
N VAL A 105 0.88 -16.50 -15.47
CA VAL A 105 0.60 -17.86 -15.98
C VAL A 105 1.30 -18.92 -15.13
N ARG A 106 2.54 -18.66 -14.68
CA ARG A 106 3.29 -19.57 -13.80
C ARG A 106 2.72 -19.63 -12.38
N HIS A 107 2.21 -18.52 -11.88
CA HIS A 107 1.71 -18.37 -10.52
C HIS A 107 0.29 -17.75 -10.52
N PRO A 108 -0.74 -18.54 -10.89
CA PRO A 108 -2.10 -18.03 -11.05
C PRO A 108 -2.76 -17.58 -9.74
N ASP A 109 -2.29 -18.07 -8.60
CA ASP A 109 -2.80 -17.70 -7.27
C ASP A 109 -2.18 -16.42 -6.71
N PHE A 110 -1.26 -15.80 -7.46
CA PHE A 110 -0.57 -14.61 -7.01
C PHE A 110 -1.05 -13.37 -7.76
N SER A 111 -1.59 -12.38 -7.03
CA SER A 111 -2.19 -11.18 -7.62
C SER A 111 -1.17 -10.18 -8.17
N GLY A 112 0.05 -10.19 -7.64
CA GLY A 112 1.10 -9.21 -7.94
C GLY A 112 1.38 -9.02 -9.44
N PRO A 113 1.64 -10.08 -10.22
CA PRO A 113 1.85 -10.00 -11.66
C PRO A 113 0.66 -9.39 -12.37
N PHE A 114 -0.58 -9.79 -12.05
CA PHE A 114 -1.77 -9.25 -12.70
C PHE A 114 -1.98 -7.77 -12.38
N ILE A 115 -1.65 -7.32 -11.16
CA ILE A 115 -1.71 -5.89 -10.79
C ILE A 115 -0.66 -5.08 -11.58
N VAL A 116 0.57 -5.57 -11.68
CA VAL A 116 1.63 -4.91 -12.46
C VAL A 116 1.26 -4.87 -13.95
N GLY A 117 0.74 -5.98 -14.49
CA GLY A 117 0.23 -6.08 -15.85
C GLY A 117 -0.89 -5.09 -16.12
N MET A 118 -1.91 -5.05 -15.25
CA MET A 118 -3.04 -4.12 -15.35
C MET A 118 -2.59 -2.65 -15.36
N ARG A 119 -1.65 -2.27 -14.49
CA ARG A 119 -1.15 -0.89 -14.39
C ARG A 119 -0.34 -0.44 -15.62
N ASN A 120 0.30 -1.37 -16.32
CA ASN A 120 1.20 -1.06 -17.44
C ASN A 120 0.60 -1.39 -18.81
N ALA A 121 -0.51 -2.14 -18.87
CA ALA A 121 -1.21 -2.46 -20.09
C ALA A 121 -1.69 -1.18 -20.80
N ARG A 122 -1.78 -1.25 -22.13
CA ARG A 122 -2.34 -0.15 -22.92
C ARG A 122 -3.80 0.05 -22.53
N PRO A 123 -4.23 1.27 -22.15
CA PRO A 123 -5.63 1.55 -21.85
C PRO A 123 -6.52 1.19 -23.05
N GLY A 124 -7.54 0.38 -22.81
CA GLY A 124 -8.47 -0.13 -23.81
C GLY A 124 -8.01 -1.36 -24.57
N GLY A 125 -6.77 -1.81 -24.34
CA GLY A 125 -6.26 -3.04 -24.91
C GLY A 125 -6.96 -4.28 -24.35
N TRP A 126 -6.93 -5.36 -25.12
CA TRP A 126 -7.46 -6.66 -24.67
C TRP A 126 -6.76 -7.16 -23.40
N LEU A 127 -5.43 -6.99 -23.31
CA LEU A 127 -4.66 -7.39 -22.13
C LEU A 127 -5.08 -6.66 -20.85
N GLU A 128 -5.43 -5.37 -20.93
CA GLU A 128 -5.94 -4.63 -19.77
C GLU A 128 -7.19 -5.30 -19.19
N LYS A 129 -8.10 -5.77 -20.06
CA LYS A 129 -9.32 -6.49 -19.66
C LYS A 129 -9.01 -7.83 -19.02
N VAL A 130 -8.06 -8.58 -19.59
CA VAL A 130 -7.64 -9.89 -19.06
C VAL A 130 -7.03 -9.72 -17.67
N PHE A 131 -6.10 -8.77 -17.52
CA PHE A 131 -5.52 -8.48 -16.22
C PHE A 131 -6.55 -7.98 -15.21
N ALA A 132 -7.46 -7.08 -15.61
CA ALA A 132 -8.52 -6.60 -14.73
C ALA A 132 -9.44 -7.75 -14.28
N ARG A 133 -9.78 -8.68 -15.17
CA ARG A 133 -10.59 -9.86 -14.82
C ARG A 133 -9.90 -10.74 -13.78
N GLU A 134 -8.60 -10.98 -13.93
CA GLU A 134 -7.86 -11.78 -12.94
C GLU A 134 -7.65 -11.02 -11.64
N VAL A 135 -7.34 -9.72 -11.68
CA VAL A 135 -7.23 -8.88 -10.48
C VAL A 135 -8.54 -8.90 -9.68
N TYR A 136 -9.68 -8.88 -10.36
CA TYR A 136 -11.01 -8.93 -9.73
C TYR A 136 -11.30 -10.25 -8.98
N ARG A 137 -10.51 -11.31 -9.20
CA ARG A 137 -10.69 -12.59 -8.51
C ARG A 137 -10.09 -12.60 -7.10
N PHE A 138 -9.21 -11.66 -6.77
CA PHE A 138 -8.45 -11.62 -5.52
C PHE A 138 -9.10 -10.73 -4.45
N ASP A 139 -8.74 -10.90 -3.19
CA ASP A 139 -9.38 -10.20 -2.06
C ASP A 139 -8.84 -8.79 -1.76
N GLY A 140 -8.13 -8.17 -2.70
CA GLY A 140 -7.55 -6.83 -2.50
C GLY A 140 -8.52 -5.70 -2.87
N VAL A 141 -9.14 -5.04 -1.88
CA VAL A 141 -10.19 -4.01 -2.07
C VAL A 141 -9.80 -2.96 -3.10
N ASP A 142 -8.69 -2.23 -2.92
CA ASP A 142 -8.28 -1.15 -3.82
C ASP A 142 -8.02 -1.62 -5.26
N ASN A 143 -7.40 -2.80 -5.40
CA ASN A 143 -7.10 -3.37 -6.70
C ASN A 143 -8.38 -3.88 -7.39
N CYS A 144 -9.33 -4.43 -6.62
CA CYS A 144 -10.63 -4.87 -7.12
C CYS A 144 -11.52 -3.70 -7.53
N VAL A 145 -11.52 -2.60 -6.77
CA VAL A 145 -12.20 -1.35 -7.17
C VAL A 145 -11.63 -0.84 -8.50
N ARG A 146 -10.30 -0.83 -8.64
CA ARG A 146 -9.66 -0.40 -9.89
C ARG A 146 -9.96 -1.36 -11.05
N ALA A 147 -9.92 -2.66 -10.82
CA ALA A 147 -10.29 -3.65 -11.84
C ALA A 147 -11.77 -3.52 -12.26
N TYR A 148 -12.66 -3.35 -11.29
CA TYR A 148 -14.10 -3.16 -11.52
C TYR A 148 -14.38 -1.92 -12.35
N THR A 149 -13.74 -0.78 -12.04
CA THR A 149 -13.91 0.46 -12.82
C THR A 149 -13.44 0.29 -14.26
N ILE A 150 -12.30 -0.38 -14.48
CA ILE A 150 -11.81 -0.72 -15.83
C ILE A 150 -12.82 -1.60 -16.56
N LEU A 151 -13.32 -2.67 -15.94
CA LEU A 151 -14.29 -3.58 -16.57
C LEU A 151 -15.60 -2.85 -16.92
N LYS A 152 -16.11 -2.02 -16.00
CA LYS A 152 -17.32 -1.22 -16.18
C LYS A 152 -17.19 -0.19 -17.30
N GLN A 153 -16.06 0.51 -17.38
CA GLN A 153 -15.75 1.43 -18.50
C GLN A 153 -15.74 0.74 -19.87
N ARG A 154 -15.58 -0.59 -19.90
CA ARG A 154 -15.63 -1.41 -21.12
C ARG A 154 -16.98 -2.08 -21.36
N GLY A 155 -18.01 -1.72 -20.58
CA GLY A 155 -19.34 -2.31 -20.69
C GLY A 155 -19.42 -3.76 -20.21
N ILE A 156 -18.40 -4.26 -19.50
CA ILE A 156 -18.39 -5.61 -18.93
C ILE A 156 -18.92 -5.50 -17.51
N LYS A 157 -20.03 -6.20 -17.22
CA LYS A 157 -20.58 -6.29 -15.87
C LYS A 157 -19.94 -7.50 -15.16
N PRO A 158 -18.99 -7.29 -14.23
CA PRO A 158 -18.41 -8.40 -13.49
C PRO A 158 -19.46 -9.06 -12.57
N PRO A 159 -19.31 -10.36 -12.27
CA PRO A 159 -20.17 -11.04 -11.30
C PRO A 159 -19.95 -10.47 -9.89
N PRO A 160 -20.89 -10.64 -8.95
CA PRO A 160 -20.69 -10.24 -7.57
C PRO A 160 -19.47 -10.93 -6.95
N HIS A 161 -18.71 -10.19 -6.15
CA HIS A 161 -17.46 -10.68 -5.56
C HIS A 161 -17.74 -11.66 -4.40
N ARG A 162 -16.88 -12.67 -4.22
CA ARG A 162 -17.03 -13.67 -3.14
C ARG A 162 -16.98 -13.03 -1.75
N ASN A 163 -16.04 -12.10 -1.56
CA ASN A 163 -15.92 -11.32 -0.33
C ASN A 163 -17.04 -10.26 -0.23
N LYS A 164 -17.78 -10.27 0.89
CA LYS A 164 -18.89 -9.35 1.18
C LYS A 164 -18.42 -7.91 1.36
N GLU A 165 -17.23 -7.69 1.92
CA GLU A 165 -16.68 -6.34 2.14
C GLU A 165 -16.42 -5.63 0.81
N ILE A 166 -15.75 -6.32 -0.12
CA ILE A 166 -15.52 -5.83 -1.47
C ILE A 166 -16.85 -5.56 -2.16
N SER A 167 -17.81 -6.48 -2.06
CA SER A 167 -19.14 -6.29 -2.65
C SER A 167 -19.84 -5.03 -2.12
N GLY A 168 -19.75 -4.76 -0.81
CA GLY A 168 -20.27 -3.53 -0.20
C GLY A 168 -19.63 -2.26 -0.77
N VAL A 169 -18.31 -2.26 -0.92
CA VAL A 169 -17.56 -1.14 -1.52
C VAL A 169 -17.91 -0.95 -3.00
N LEU A 170 -18.09 -2.04 -3.76
CA LEU A 170 -18.49 -1.96 -5.16
C LEU A 170 -19.91 -1.42 -5.33
N LEU A 171 -20.83 -1.80 -4.43
CA LEU A 171 -22.19 -1.27 -4.42
C LEU A 171 -22.22 0.22 -4.09
N SER A 172 -21.41 0.69 -3.15
CA SER A 172 -21.35 2.13 -2.83
C SER A 172 -20.82 2.95 -4.00
N LEU A 173 -19.85 2.42 -4.76
CA LEU A 173 -19.36 3.05 -6.00
C LEU A 173 -20.42 3.10 -7.11
N GLU A 174 -21.28 2.09 -7.22
CA GLU A 174 -22.41 2.12 -8.16
C GLU A 174 -23.42 3.22 -7.83
N HIS A 175 -23.70 3.43 -6.54
CA HIS A 175 -24.63 4.47 -6.08
C HIS A 175 -24.07 5.88 -6.31
N GLN A 176 -22.77 6.10 -6.10
CA GLN A 176 -22.13 7.41 -6.31
C GLN A 176 -22.10 7.86 -7.78
N GLY A 177 -22.07 6.90 -8.72
CA GLY A 177 -21.99 7.20 -10.15
C GLY A 177 -23.31 7.55 -10.82
N LYS A 178 -24.45 7.42 -10.12
CA LYS A 178 -25.76 7.79 -10.67
C LYS A 178 -25.96 9.30 -10.49
N PRO A 179 -26.03 10.10 -11.56
CA PRO A 179 -26.36 11.51 -11.40
C PRO A 179 -27.70 11.61 -10.66
N PRO A 180 -27.85 12.59 -9.75
CA PRO A 180 -29.12 12.79 -9.07
C PRO A 180 -30.20 12.86 -10.14
N ALA A 181 -31.20 11.99 -10.03
CA ALA A 181 -32.27 11.92 -11.02
C ALA A 181 -32.79 13.35 -11.24
N ALA A 182 -32.86 13.78 -12.51
CA ALA A 182 -33.37 15.09 -12.85
C ALA A 182 -34.69 15.28 -12.10
N ALA A 183 -34.78 16.35 -11.31
CA ALA A 183 -35.95 16.62 -10.50
C ALA A 183 -37.15 16.63 -11.46
N LEU A 184 -37.96 15.57 -11.39
CA LEU A 184 -39.19 15.53 -12.15
C LEU A 184 -39.99 16.75 -11.71
N PRO A 185 -40.57 17.54 -12.64
CA PRO A 185 -41.44 18.63 -12.27
C PRO A 185 -42.64 17.99 -11.55
N VAL A 186 -42.58 17.98 -10.22
CA VAL A 186 -43.70 17.54 -9.41
C VAL A 186 -44.77 18.60 -9.65
N PRO A 187 -45.92 18.26 -10.24
CA PRO A 187 -47.00 19.21 -10.37
C PRO A 187 -47.30 19.74 -8.97
N LYS A 188 -47.31 21.08 -8.83
CA LYS A 188 -47.58 21.75 -7.56
C LYS A 188 -48.89 21.15 -7.03
N ALA A 189 -48.82 20.49 -5.88
CA ALA A 189 -49.99 19.84 -5.31
C ALA A 189 -51.10 20.90 -5.21
N PRO A 190 -52.34 20.60 -5.63
CA PRO A 190 -53.44 21.52 -5.44
C PRO A 190 -53.53 21.84 -3.94
N GLU A 191 -53.67 23.12 -3.61
CA GLU A 191 -53.97 23.59 -2.25
C GLU A 191 -55.36 23.09 -1.88
N VAL A 192 -55.44 21.81 -1.50
CA VAL A 192 -56.63 21.23 -0.91
C VAL A 192 -56.52 21.52 0.57
N GLU A 193 -57.44 22.35 1.09
CA GLU A 193 -57.65 22.46 2.52
C GLU A 193 -58.03 21.07 3.03
N LEU A 194 -57.09 20.41 3.70
CA LEU A 194 -57.31 19.11 4.30
C LEU A 194 -58.29 19.29 5.46
N GLN A 195 -59.59 19.07 5.19
CA GLN A 195 -60.59 19.02 6.24
C GLN A 195 -60.27 17.85 7.17
N ARG A 196 -59.84 18.19 8.39
CA ARG A 196 -59.50 17.22 9.43
C ARG A 196 -60.73 16.37 9.74
N ASN A 197 -60.68 15.09 9.40
CA ASN A 197 -61.75 14.16 9.76
C ASN A 197 -61.78 13.97 11.29
N PRO A 198 -62.85 14.39 12.00
CA PRO A 198 -62.89 14.37 13.45
C PRO A 198 -62.93 12.95 14.05
N ARG A 199 -63.16 11.91 13.23
CA ARG A 199 -63.14 10.51 13.68
C ARG A 199 -61.74 9.92 13.79
N ILE A 200 -60.73 10.54 13.18
CA ILE A 200 -59.34 10.08 13.25
C ILE A 200 -58.68 10.72 14.47
N ARG A 201 -58.51 9.93 15.53
CA ARG A 201 -57.74 10.34 16.72
C ARG A 201 -56.25 10.12 16.44
N LEU A 202 -55.55 11.18 16.03
CA LEU A 202 -54.10 11.18 16.02
C LEU A 202 -53.63 11.16 17.49
N TYR A 203 -52.97 10.08 17.89
CA TYR A 203 -52.35 10.02 19.21
C TYR A 203 -51.18 10.99 19.24
N THR A 204 -51.28 12.01 20.07
CA THR A 204 -50.16 12.92 20.35
C THR A 204 -49.07 12.10 21.02
N ARG A 205 -48.00 11.80 20.28
CA ARG A 205 -46.80 11.18 20.84
C ARG A 205 -46.26 12.18 21.87
N LYS A 206 -46.28 11.83 23.16
CA LYS A 206 -45.51 12.54 24.18
C LYS A 206 -44.05 12.45 23.76
N GLU A 207 -43.45 13.59 23.43
CA GLU A 207 -41.99 13.69 23.36
C GLU A 207 -41.45 13.28 24.74
N PRO A 208 -40.41 12.44 24.80
CA PRO A 208 -39.75 12.16 26.06
C PRO A 208 -39.13 13.47 26.56
N GLU A 209 -39.63 13.96 27.70
CA GLU A 209 -38.99 15.04 28.43
C GLU A 209 -37.53 14.67 28.68
N ASP A 210 -36.67 15.64 28.40
CA ASP A 210 -35.24 15.55 28.47
C ASP A 210 -34.76 14.84 29.74
N ALA A 211 -33.93 13.82 29.54
CA ALA A 211 -33.05 13.27 30.55
C ALA A 211 -31.96 14.30 30.90
N SER A 212 -32.33 15.40 31.53
CA SER A 212 -31.44 16.27 32.30
C SER A 212 -31.60 15.95 33.79
N GLY A 213 -31.33 14.68 34.13
CA GLY A 213 -31.13 14.24 35.50
C GLY A 213 -29.67 14.41 35.87
N GLU A 214 -29.37 15.54 36.51
CA GLU A 214 -28.08 15.84 37.14
C GLU A 214 -27.82 14.79 38.26
N PRO A 215 -26.71 14.04 38.25
CA PRO A 215 -26.47 13.03 39.27
C PRO A 215 -26.11 13.68 40.61
N GLU A 216 -26.94 13.47 41.64
CA GLU A 216 -26.61 13.81 43.02
C GLU A 216 -25.35 13.06 43.48
N PRO A 217 -24.39 13.73 44.17
CA PRO A 217 -23.21 13.08 44.68
C PRO A 217 -23.52 12.15 45.87
N PRO A 218 -22.76 11.06 46.03
CA PRO A 218 -23.00 10.07 47.08
C PRO A 218 -22.72 10.64 48.48
N LYS A 219 -23.65 10.40 49.40
CA LYS A 219 -23.45 10.65 50.83
C LYS A 219 -22.50 9.60 51.39
N GLU A 220 -21.34 10.04 51.86
CA GLU A 220 -20.41 9.25 52.67
C GLU A 220 -21.06 8.83 53.98
N GLY A 221 -20.88 7.57 54.35
CA GLY A 221 -21.20 6.96 55.64
C GLY A 221 -20.15 5.91 55.97
#